data_AF-A0A6L9QKI0-F1
#
_entry.id   AF-A0A6L9QKI0-F1
#
_cell.length_a   1.000
_cell.length_b   1.000
_cell.length_c   1.000
_cell.angle_alpha   90.00
_cell.angle_beta   90.00
_cell.angle_gamma   90.00
#
_symmetry.space_group_name_H-M   'P 1'
#
loop_
_entity.id
_entity.type
_entity.pdbx_description
1 polymer ?
#
loop_
_entity_poly.entity_id
_entity_poly.type
_entity_poly.pdbx_seq_one_letter_code
_entity_poly.pdbx_strand_id
1 'polypeptide(L)'
;VPDEPPARPDPAVTAVKAVRRGGTAVLTLSPGRIAPRDAAWASAHKPLAGELTWKGRRIIVIANRWYPRTGDDQPLFGRRQPPSRPTEWRRDAQSRAVAGFVNSVRKADANANVIVAGELNTGGTSIPVQNLTAATGLTDLSARLPAGDRYTAVTAGNSEDLDHILLSRSLSKRKHQFDIVHRNAEFAARADERDPAVVRIDMTGR
;
A
#
# COMPACT_ATOMS: atom_id res chain seq x y z
N VAL A 1 0.59 45.04 9.32
CA VAL A 1 0.13 43.80 8.63
C VAL A 1 0.92 42.68 9.28
N PRO A 2 0.29 41.66 9.90
CA PRO A 2 1.06 40.53 10.41
C PRO A 2 1.73 39.83 9.22
N ASP A 3 3.00 39.48 9.37
CA ASP A 3 3.75 38.72 8.36
C ASP A 3 2.92 37.53 7.88
N GLU A 4 2.81 37.41 6.56
CA GLU A 4 2.19 36.27 5.91
C GLU A 4 2.88 35.01 6.45
N PRO A 5 2.15 34.00 6.96
CA PRO A 5 2.77 32.78 7.45
C PRO A 5 3.67 32.22 6.33
N PRO A 6 4.89 31.73 6.64
CA PRO A 6 5.78 31.22 5.61
C PRO A 6 5.03 30.20 4.76
N ALA A 7 5.07 30.38 3.44
CA ALA A 7 4.32 29.57 2.49
C ALA A 7 4.57 28.09 2.78
N ARG A 8 3.52 27.38 3.24
CA ARG A 8 3.61 25.93 3.43
C ARG A 8 3.95 25.31 2.08
N PRO A 9 4.88 24.33 2.01
CA PRO A 9 5.18 23.66 0.76
C PRO A 9 3.90 23.05 0.18
N ASP A 10 3.64 23.26 -1.11
CA ASP A 10 2.46 22.68 -1.76
C ASP A 10 2.52 21.15 -1.67
N PRO A 11 1.62 20.51 -0.90
CA PRO A 11 1.65 19.07 -0.68
C PRO A 11 1.28 18.27 -1.95
N ALA A 12 0.75 18.90 -2.99
CA ALA A 12 0.45 18.25 -4.27
C ALA A 12 1.72 17.95 -5.09
N VAL A 13 2.76 18.76 -4.93
CA VAL A 13 4.01 18.67 -5.72
C VAL A 13 5.26 18.47 -4.86
N THR A 14 5.18 18.70 -3.55
CA THR A 14 6.31 18.50 -2.63
C THR A 14 6.35 17.05 -2.15
N ALA A 15 7.49 16.40 -2.36
CA ALA A 15 7.71 15.03 -1.88
C ALA A 15 7.81 15.01 -0.35
N VAL A 16 7.07 14.10 0.28
CA VAL A 16 7.31 13.74 1.69
C VAL A 16 8.62 12.98 1.83
N LYS A 17 9.37 13.28 2.89
CA LYS A 17 10.61 12.59 3.25
C LYS A 17 10.52 12.07 4.67
N ALA A 18 11.12 10.92 4.94
CA ALA A 18 11.35 10.45 6.29
C ALA A 18 12.67 11.02 6.82
N VAL A 19 12.64 11.58 8.03
CA VAL A 19 13.79 12.14 8.73
C VAL A 19 13.87 11.57 10.15
N ARG A 20 15.07 11.50 10.72
CA ARG A 20 15.24 11.05 12.11
C ARG A 20 15.08 12.26 13.04
N ARG A 21 14.14 12.18 13.98
CA ARG A 21 13.95 13.17 15.06
C ARG A 21 13.69 12.45 16.38
N GLY A 22 14.46 12.80 17.41
CA GLY A 22 14.33 12.17 18.74
C GLY A 22 14.46 10.64 18.71
N GLY A 23 15.32 10.09 17.85
CA GLY A 23 15.53 8.65 17.70
C GLY A 23 14.47 7.89 16.89
N THR A 24 13.41 8.57 16.44
CA THR A 24 12.29 7.98 15.67
C THR A 24 12.21 8.54 14.26
N ALA A 25 11.58 7.81 13.34
CA ALA A 25 11.24 8.35 12.03
C ALA A 25 10.08 9.36 12.15
N VAL A 26 10.22 10.48 11.44
CA VAL A 26 9.21 11.53 11.29
C VAL A 26 9.10 11.93 9.80
N LEU A 27 7.91 12.27 9.34
CA LEU A 27 7.65 12.77 8.01
C LEU A 27 7.82 14.30 7.95
N THR A 28 8.46 14.79 6.89
CA THR A 28 8.55 16.24 6.65
C THR A 28 7.21 16.89 6.35
N LEU A 29 6.24 16.10 5.89
CA LEU A 29 4.85 16.47 5.61
C LEU A 29 3.94 15.33 6.07
N SER A 30 2.91 15.64 6.84
CA SER A 30 1.91 14.67 7.29
C SER A 30 0.51 15.28 7.22
N PRO A 31 -0.34 14.86 6.26
CA PRO A 31 -0.03 13.92 5.19
C PRO A 31 0.89 14.53 4.10
N GLY A 32 1.57 13.69 3.34
CA GLY A 32 2.39 14.13 2.19
C GLY A 32 2.54 13.05 1.12
N ARG A 33 2.86 13.44 -0.12
CA ARG A 33 2.90 12.52 -1.27
C ARG A 33 4.28 11.89 -1.44
N ILE A 34 4.32 10.59 -1.73
CA ILE A 34 5.56 9.88 -2.06
C ILE A 34 5.96 10.21 -3.50
N ALA A 35 7.12 10.84 -3.67
CA ALA A 35 7.73 11.16 -4.97
C ALA A 35 6.71 11.65 -6.03
N PRO A 36 5.93 12.72 -5.79
CA PRO A 36 4.79 13.13 -6.62
C PRO A 36 5.13 13.57 -8.05
N ARG A 37 6.42 13.65 -8.39
CA ARG A 37 6.94 13.96 -9.73
C ARG A 37 7.55 12.74 -10.44
N ASP A 38 7.55 11.58 -9.80
CA ASP A 38 8.05 10.34 -10.40
C ASP A 38 7.12 9.89 -11.55
N ALA A 39 7.73 9.47 -12.66
CA ALA A 39 7.01 9.02 -13.85
C ALA A 39 6.18 7.74 -13.59
N ALA A 40 6.49 6.98 -12.54
CA ALA A 40 5.70 5.84 -12.08
C ALA A 40 4.24 6.22 -11.76
N TRP A 41 3.97 7.50 -11.46
CA TRP A 41 2.63 7.99 -11.13
C TRP A 41 1.90 8.64 -12.32
N ALA A 42 2.48 8.61 -13.53
CA ALA A 42 1.81 9.15 -14.71
C ALA A 42 0.46 8.45 -14.93
N SER A 43 -0.62 9.24 -15.00
CA SER A 43 -2.01 8.76 -15.09
C SER A 43 -2.41 7.77 -13.97
N ALA A 44 -1.81 7.91 -12.78
CA ALA A 44 -2.12 7.12 -11.59
C ALA A 44 -2.25 8.01 -10.36
N HIS A 45 -2.79 7.45 -9.28
CA HIS A 45 -2.85 8.16 -8.00
C HIS A 45 -1.46 8.15 -7.35
N LYS A 46 -1.08 9.29 -6.77
CA LYS A 46 0.17 9.44 -6.03
C LYS A 46 -0.06 9.00 -4.58
N PRO A 47 0.69 8.02 -4.04
CA PRO A 47 0.50 7.54 -2.68
C PRO A 47 0.62 8.65 -1.64
N LEU A 48 -0.16 8.54 -0.57
CA LEU A 48 -0.17 9.47 0.56
C LEU A 48 0.44 8.80 1.78
N ALA A 49 1.49 9.37 2.36
CA ALA A 49 2.04 8.96 3.64
C ALA A 49 1.54 9.92 4.72
N GLY A 50 1.04 9.37 5.82
CA GLY A 50 0.58 10.14 6.98
C GLY A 50 1.05 9.52 8.29
N GLU A 51 1.22 10.37 9.29
CA GLU A 51 1.57 9.98 10.66
C GLU A 51 0.35 9.99 11.56
N LEU A 52 0.24 8.94 12.36
CA LEU A 52 -0.75 8.78 13.41
C LEU A 52 -0.01 8.53 14.72
N THR A 53 -0.57 8.93 15.85
CA THR A 53 -0.10 8.48 17.16
C THR A 53 -1.23 7.76 17.86
N TRP A 54 -0.98 6.52 18.29
CA TRP A 54 -1.94 5.73 19.03
C TRP A 54 -1.27 5.09 20.24
N LYS A 55 -1.84 5.31 21.43
CA LYS A 55 -1.26 4.87 22.72
C LYS A 55 0.23 5.20 22.85
N GLY A 56 0.61 6.43 22.46
CA GLY A 56 2.00 6.92 22.50
C GLY A 56 2.94 6.33 21.45
N ARG A 57 2.45 5.51 20.51
CA ARG A 57 3.25 4.92 19.43
C ARG A 57 2.93 5.60 18.11
N ARG A 58 3.96 6.15 17.45
CA ARG A 58 3.83 6.68 16.10
C ARG A 58 3.65 5.54 15.10
N ILE A 59 2.74 5.72 14.16
CA ILE A 59 2.46 4.84 13.03
C ILE A 59 2.54 5.68 11.76
N ILE A 60 3.29 5.22 10.77
CA ILE A 60 3.29 5.79 9.43
C ILE A 60 2.43 4.90 8.54
N VAL A 61 1.37 5.47 7.98
CA VAL A 61 0.47 4.77 7.06
C VAL A 61 0.68 5.34 5.66
N ILE A 62 0.90 4.44 4.70
CA ILE A 62 1.05 4.75 3.28
C ILE A 62 -0.18 4.21 2.56
N ALA A 63 -1.06 5.11 2.13
CA ALA A 63 -2.25 4.79 1.36
C ALA A 63 -1.93 4.78 -0.14
N ASN A 64 -2.30 3.70 -0.82
CA ASN A 64 -1.97 3.44 -2.22
C ASN A 64 -3.23 3.23 -3.06
N ARG A 65 -3.15 3.66 -4.31
CA ARG A 65 -3.97 3.18 -5.42
C ARG A 65 -3.10 3.14 -6.66
N TRP A 66 -2.56 1.98 -6.97
CA TRP A 66 -1.62 1.78 -8.06
C TRP A 66 -2.32 1.74 -9.42
N TYR A 67 -1.54 1.72 -10.50
CA TYR A 67 -2.07 1.72 -11.86
C TYR A 67 -2.96 0.48 -12.08
N PRO A 68 -4.24 0.66 -12.47
CA PRO A 68 -5.16 -0.45 -12.64
C PRO A 68 -4.72 -1.35 -13.80
N ARG A 69 -5.23 -2.58 -13.85
CA ARG A 69 -5.22 -3.30 -15.12
C ARG A 69 -6.20 -2.65 -16.08
N THR A 70 -5.91 -2.76 -17.36
CA THR A 70 -6.72 -2.15 -18.43
C THR A 70 -7.14 -3.22 -19.43
N GLY A 71 -7.93 -2.84 -20.43
CA GLY A 71 -8.28 -3.73 -21.55
C GLY A 71 -7.08 -4.22 -22.37
N ASP A 72 -5.90 -3.60 -22.22
CA ASP A 72 -4.66 -4.05 -22.84
C ASP A 72 -4.10 -5.32 -22.16
N ASP A 73 -4.46 -5.56 -20.88
CA ASP A 73 -4.11 -6.78 -20.18
C ASP A 73 -5.08 -7.90 -20.56
N GLN A 74 -4.52 -9.01 -21.04
CA GLN A 74 -5.32 -10.14 -21.51
C GLN A 74 -5.94 -10.91 -20.32
N PRO A 75 -7.16 -11.45 -20.49
CA PRO A 75 -7.83 -12.21 -19.45
C PRO A 75 -7.02 -13.48 -19.10
N LEU A 76 -7.16 -13.94 -17.86
CA LEU A 76 -6.48 -15.16 -17.39
C LEU A 76 -6.84 -16.38 -18.24
N PHE A 77 -8.11 -16.49 -18.65
CA PHE A 77 -8.61 -17.49 -19.57
C PHE A 77 -8.94 -16.86 -20.93
N GLY A 78 -8.35 -17.38 -22.00
CA GLY A 78 -8.55 -16.87 -23.35
C GLY A 78 -7.68 -17.56 -24.39
N ARG A 79 -7.90 -17.24 -25.66
CA ARG A 79 -7.24 -17.88 -26.83
C ARG A 79 -5.70 -17.80 -26.82
N ARG A 80 -5.11 -16.78 -26.19
CA ARG A 80 -3.66 -16.57 -26.13
C ARG A 80 -3.16 -16.86 -24.71
N GLN A 81 -2.18 -17.74 -24.59
CA GLN A 81 -1.59 -18.18 -23.32
C GLN A 81 -0.05 -18.26 -23.46
N PRO A 82 0.73 -17.78 -22.46
CA PRO A 82 0.27 -17.06 -21.27
C PRO A 82 -0.32 -15.69 -21.62
N PRO A 83 -1.21 -15.12 -20.78
CA PRO A 83 -1.83 -13.83 -21.05
C PRO A 83 -0.79 -12.71 -21.03
N SER A 84 -0.80 -11.87 -22.06
CA SER A 84 0.04 -10.66 -22.08
C SER A 84 -0.49 -9.62 -21.07
N ARG A 85 0.41 -9.04 -20.27
CA ARG A 85 0.08 -8.04 -19.23
C ARG A 85 0.93 -6.76 -19.39
N PRO A 86 0.74 -5.99 -20.47
CA PRO A 86 1.58 -4.83 -20.78
C PRO A 86 1.49 -3.70 -19.74
N THR A 87 0.51 -3.69 -18.82
CA THR A 87 0.46 -2.67 -17.76
C THR A 87 1.26 -3.05 -16.51
N GLU A 88 1.77 -4.29 -16.39
CA GLU A 88 2.40 -4.79 -15.16
C GLU A 88 3.67 -4.03 -14.76
N TRP A 89 4.44 -3.57 -15.75
CA TRP A 89 5.63 -2.76 -15.49
C TRP A 89 5.31 -1.46 -14.72
N ARG A 90 4.10 -0.90 -14.88
CA ARG A 90 3.66 0.30 -14.15
C ARG A 90 3.64 0.00 -12.65
N ARG A 91 2.99 -1.09 -12.25
CA ARG A 91 2.89 -1.52 -10.84
C ARG A 91 4.26 -1.89 -10.28
N ASP A 92 5.14 -2.46 -11.10
CA ASP A 92 6.52 -2.75 -10.71
C ASP A 92 7.37 -1.47 -10.52
N ALA A 93 7.14 -0.41 -11.30
CA ALA A 93 7.78 0.89 -11.05
C ALA A 93 7.24 1.54 -9.77
N GLN A 94 5.93 1.46 -9.54
CA GLN A 94 5.26 2.00 -8.36
C GLN A 94 5.68 1.27 -7.08
N SER A 95 5.84 -0.05 -7.14
CA SER A 95 6.35 -0.86 -6.02
C SER A 95 7.75 -0.43 -5.59
N ARG A 96 8.65 -0.16 -6.55
CA ARG A 96 10.00 0.36 -6.27
C ARG A 96 9.95 1.74 -5.61
N ALA A 97 9.10 2.65 -6.07
CA ALA A 97 8.96 3.98 -5.48
C ALA A 97 8.47 3.91 -4.02
N VAL A 98 7.46 3.07 -3.74
CA VAL A 98 6.97 2.83 -2.38
C VAL A 98 8.03 2.13 -1.52
N ALA A 99 8.71 1.12 -2.05
CA ALA A 99 9.79 0.40 -1.35
C ALA A 99 10.94 1.34 -0.97
N GLY A 100 11.33 2.24 -1.87
CA GLY A 100 12.35 3.27 -1.61
C GLY A 100 11.95 4.18 -0.45
N PHE A 101 10.69 4.61 -0.41
CA PHE A 101 10.19 5.41 0.71
C PHE A 101 10.16 4.63 2.03
N VAL A 102 9.63 3.40 2.05
CA VAL A 102 9.63 2.54 3.24
C VAL A 102 11.05 2.30 3.75
N ASN A 103 12.00 2.06 2.85
CA ASN A 103 13.41 1.88 3.21
C ASN A 103 14.03 3.18 3.78
N SER A 104 13.61 4.36 3.30
CA SER A 104 14.02 5.64 3.89
C SER A 104 13.50 5.82 5.33
N VAL A 105 12.26 5.38 5.60
CA VAL A 105 11.69 5.35 6.96
C VAL A 105 12.49 4.40 7.83
N ARG A 106 12.78 3.18 7.35
CA ARG A 106 13.56 2.17 8.08
C ARG A 106 15.00 2.63 8.35
N LYS A 107 15.60 3.40 7.44
CA LYS A 107 16.91 4.01 7.64
C LYS A 107 16.87 5.09 8.74
N ALA A 108 15.80 5.86 8.82
CA ALA A 108 15.60 6.85 9.88
C ALA A 108 15.30 6.19 11.23
N ASP A 109 14.59 5.05 11.25
CA ASP A 109 14.28 4.24 12.43
C ASP A 109 14.00 2.78 12.02
N ALA A 110 14.91 1.87 12.38
CA ALA A 110 14.84 0.46 11.99
C ALA A 110 13.62 -0.28 12.55
N ASN A 111 12.99 0.26 13.60
CA ASN A 111 11.81 -0.32 14.25
C ASN A 111 10.53 0.48 13.99
N ALA A 112 10.56 1.44 13.06
CA ALA A 112 9.41 2.28 12.72
C ALA A 112 8.17 1.43 12.41
N ASN A 113 7.02 1.81 12.97
CA ASN A 113 5.74 1.15 12.68
C ASN A 113 5.22 1.69 11.35
N VAL A 114 5.40 0.93 10.28
CA VAL A 114 4.92 1.27 8.93
C VAL A 114 3.82 0.30 8.51
N ILE A 115 2.75 0.87 7.95
CA ILE A 115 1.65 0.17 7.27
C ILE A 115 1.61 0.66 5.83
N VAL A 116 1.68 -0.26 4.86
CA VAL A 116 1.38 0.01 3.45
C VAL A 116 0.01 -0.61 3.17
N ALA A 117 -0.97 0.19 2.78
CA ALA A 117 -2.32 -0.30 2.57
C ALA A 117 -2.98 0.31 1.32
N GLY A 118 -3.92 -0.44 0.74
CA GLY A 118 -4.81 0.02 -0.32
C GLY A 118 -4.75 -0.85 -1.58
N GLU A 119 -5.28 -0.30 -2.67
CA GLU A 119 -5.42 -0.96 -3.96
C GLU A 119 -4.07 -1.04 -4.68
N LEU A 120 -3.37 -2.19 -4.59
CA LEU A 120 -2.14 -2.42 -5.35
C LEU A 120 -2.43 -2.89 -6.78
N ASN A 121 -3.68 -3.28 -7.06
CA ASN A 121 -4.14 -3.69 -8.39
C ASN A 121 -3.36 -4.88 -8.98
N THR A 122 -2.79 -5.73 -8.12
CA THR A 122 -2.07 -6.93 -8.52
C THR A 122 -1.92 -7.89 -7.35
N GLY A 123 -1.95 -9.20 -7.63
CA GLY A 123 -1.95 -10.27 -6.63
C GLY A 123 -0.70 -10.34 -5.75
N GLY A 124 -0.83 -10.93 -4.56
CA GLY A 124 0.29 -11.11 -3.62
C GLY A 124 1.45 -11.95 -4.17
N THR A 125 1.19 -12.82 -5.16
CA THR A 125 2.21 -13.61 -5.87
C THR A 125 2.80 -12.91 -7.09
N SER A 126 2.34 -11.71 -7.44
CA SER A 126 2.85 -10.93 -8.56
C SER A 126 4.27 -10.40 -8.31
N ILE A 127 5.01 -10.14 -9.38
CA ILE A 127 6.36 -9.55 -9.29
C ILE A 127 6.36 -8.23 -8.49
N PRO A 128 5.43 -7.27 -8.71
CA PRO A 128 5.41 -6.03 -7.94
C PRO A 128 5.29 -6.23 -6.42
N VAL A 129 4.42 -7.13 -5.95
CA VAL A 129 4.22 -7.36 -4.50
C VAL A 129 5.38 -8.17 -3.90
N GLN A 130 5.88 -9.18 -4.63
CA GLN A 130 7.09 -9.91 -4.22
C GLN A 130 8.31 -8.98 -4.11
N ASN A 131 8.51 -8.09 -5.08
CA ASN A 131 9.59 -7.11 -5.05
C ASN A 131 9.43 -6.14 -3.87
N LEU A 132 8.21 -5.65 -3.62
CA LEU A 132 7.93 -4.77 -2.48
C LEU A 132 8.27 -5.47 -1.16
N THR A 133 7.77 -6.68 -0.93
CA THR A 133 7.99 -7.43 0.32
C THR A 133 9.46 -7.80 0.49
N ALA A 134 10.13 -8.29 -0.56
CA ALA A 134 11.56 -8.64 -0.51
C ALA A 134 12.45 -7.42 -0.22
N ALA A 135 12.19 -6.27 -0.86
CA ALA A 135 13.00 -5.06 -0.68
C ALA A 135 12.81 -4.38 0.70
N THR A 136 11.63 -4.54 1.31
CA THR A 136 11.24 -3.81 2.52
C THR A 136 11.17 -4.67 3.78
N GLY A 137 11.07 -5.99 3.64
CA GLY A 137 10.76 -6.90 4.73
C GLY A 137 9.35 -6.71 5.30
N LEU A 138 8.46 -6.04 4.57
CA LEU A 138 7.04 -5.95 4.94
C LEU A 138 6.38 -7.31 4.82
N THR A 139 5.48 -7.61 5.75
CA THR A 139 4.64 -8.81 5.74
C THR A 139 3.29 -8.47 5.13
N ASP A 140 2.96 -9.05 3.98
CA ASP A 140 1.60 -9.00 3.43
C ASP A 140 0.66 -9.89 4.25
N LEU A 141 -0.46 -9.33 4.70
CA LEU A 141 -1.42 -10.03 5.54
C LEU A 141 -2.38 -10.91 4.71
N SER A 142 -2.67 -10.56 3.46
CA SER A 142 -3.50 -11.40 2.56
C SER A 142 -2.88 -12.79 2.41
N ALA A 143 -1.55 -12.87 2.29
CA ALA A 143 -0.82 -14.14 2.20
C ALA A 143 -0.94 -15.06 3.44
N ARG A 144 -1.48 -14.56 4.56
CA ARG A 144 -1.69 -15.34 5.80
C ARG A 144 -3.07 -15.98 5.91
N LEU A 145 -4.03 -15.57 5.08
CA LEU A 145 -5.35 -16.19 5.04
C LEU A 145 -5.28 -17.59 4.39
N PRO A 146 -6.27 -18.48 4.61
CA PRO A 146 -6.46 -19.66 3.79
C PRO A 146 -6.55 -19.29 2.31
N ALA A 147 -6.03 -20.14 1.40
CA ALA A 147 -5.94 -19.79 -0.02
C ALA A 147 -7.30 -19.41 -0.65
N GLY A 148 -8.39 -20.02 -0.19
CA GLY A 148 -9.75 -19.75 -0.66
C GLY A 148 -10.26 -18.35 -0.30
N ASP A 149 -9.71 -17.71 0.73
CA ASP A 149 -10.18 -16.42 1.26
C ASP A 149 -9.29 -15.25 0.77
N ARG A 150 -8.30 -15.51 -0.08
CA ARG A 150 -7.33 -14.50 -0.55
C ARG A 150 -7.82 -13.77 -1.79
N TYR A 151 -8.92 -13.03 -1.66
CA TYR A 151 -9.38 -12.17 -2.74
C TYR A 151 -10.20 -11.01 -2.22
N THR A 152 -10.09 -9.86 -2.89
CA THR A 152 -10.91 -8.68 -2.62
C THR A 152 -11.87 -8.40 -3.77
N ALA A 153 -11.69 -9.02 -4.94
CA ALA A 153 -12.57 -8.82 -6.09
C ALA A 153 -12.80 -10.13 -6.85
N VAL A 154 -13.91 -10.20 -7.59
CA VAL A 154 -14.16 -11.24 -8.59
C VAL A 154 -14.32 -10.59 -9.96
N THR A 155 -13.36 -10.81 -10.87
CA THR A 155 -13.37 -10.24 -12.23
C THR A 155 -13.43 -11.35 -13.27
N ALA A 156 -14.43 -11.30 -14.15
CA ALA A 156 -14.62 -12.30 -15.21
C ALA A 156 -14.55 -13.75 -14.68
N GLY A 157 -15.11 -13.98 -13.49
CA GLY A 157 -15.13 -15.29 -12.81
C GLY A 157 -13.84 -15.67 -12.08
N ASN A 158 -12.85 -14.78 -11.97
CA ASN A 158 -11.61 -15.03 -11.24
C ASN A 158 -11.58 -14.25 -9.92
N SER A 159 -11.30 -14.95 -8.82
CA SER A 159 -11.02 -14.32 -7.52
C SER A 159 -9.63 -13.69 -7.52
N GLU A 160 -9.54 -12.43 -7.08
CA GLU A 160 -8.34 -11.62 -7.18
C GLU A 160 -8.01 -10.87 -5.89
N ASP A 161 -6.80 -11.06 -5.39
CA ASP A 161 -6.19 -10.31 -4.28
C ASP A 161 -5.64 -8.98 -4.81
N LEU A 162 -6.43 -7.90 -4.79
CA LEU A 162 -6.04 -6.60 -5.37
C LEU A 162 -5.78 -5.52 -4.34
N ASP A 163 -6.21 -5.75 -3.09
CA ASP A 163 -6.14 -4.82 -1.98
C ASP A 163 -5.33 -5.46 -0.87
N HIS A 164 -4.27 -4.78 -0.45
CA HIS A 164 -3.31 -5.35 0.48
C HIS A 164 -3.19 -4.48 1.73
N ILE A 165 -2.88 -5.13 2.84
CA ILE A 165 -2.37 -4.48 4.03
C ILE A 165 -1.04 -5.16 4.38
N LEU A 166 0.05 -4.42 4.25
CA LEU A 166 1.38 -4.90 4.58
C LEU A 166 1.93 -4.21 5.83
N LEU A 167 2.45 -5.01 6.76
CA LEU A 167 2.98 -4.54 8.03
C LEU A 167 4.50 -4.62 8.09
N SER A 168 5.13 -3.57 8.61
CA SER A 168 6.52 -3.60 9.10
C SER A 168 6.75 -4.71 10.13
N ARG A 169 7.99 -5.18 10.23
CA ARG A 169 8.39 -6.24 11.17
C ARG A 169 8.00 -5.93 12.62
N SER A 170 8.06 -4.66 13.03
CA SER A 170 7.68 -4.24 14.39
C SER A 170 6.18 -4.38 14.65
N LEU A 171 5.34 -4.21 13.63
CA LEU A 171 3.89 -4.41 13.70
C LEU A 171 3.49 -5.88 13.49
N SER A 172 4.10 -6.58 12.53
CA SER A 172 3.72 -7.97 12.21
C SER A 172 4.09 -8.98 13.32
N LYS A 173 5.02 -8.62 14.21
CA LYS A 173 5.32 -9.40 15.42
C LYS A 173 4.31 -9.20 16.56
N ARG A 174 3.49 -8.14 16.51
CA ARG A 174 2.48 -7.91 17.54
C ARG A 174 1.28 -8.80 17.28
N LYS A 175 0.46 -9.03 18.33
CA LYS A 175 -0.83 -9.69 18.16
C LYS A 175 -1.67 -8.86 17.19
N HIS A 176 -2.10 -9.46 16.10
CA HIS A 176 -2.98 -8.84 15.13
C HIS A 176 -3.96 -9.87 14.57
N GLN A 177 -5.07 -9.38 14.05
CA GLN A 177 -6.07 -10.14 13.30
C GLN A 177 -6.28 -9.42 11.98
N PHE A 178 -6.39 -10.18 10.90
CA PHE A 178 -6.63 -9.68 9.56
C PHE A 178 -7.72 -10.53 8.93
N ASP A 179 -8.59 -9.88 8.18
CA ASP A 179 -9.65 -10.55 7.44
C ASP A 179 -10.03 -9.73 6.20
N ILE A 180 -10.54 -10.40 5.18
CA ILE A 180 -11.21 -9.78 4.05
C ILE A 180 -12.70 -10.04 4.22
N VAL A 181 -13.50 -8.98 4.37
CA VAL A 181 -14.91 -9.11 4.71
C VAL A 181 -15.71 -9.31 3.41
N HIS A 182 -15.97 -10.57 3.04
CA HIS A 182 -16.71 -10.95 1.85
C HIS A 182 -18.18 -10.49 1.90
N ARG A 183 -18.44 -9.29 1.40
CA ARG A 183 -19.75 -8.62 1.43
C ARG A 183 -20.16 -7.96 0.11
N ASN A 184 -19.22 -7.86 -0.83
CA ASN A 184 -19.36 -7.13 -2.09
C ASN A 184 -19.00 -8.03 -3.28
N ALA A 185 -17.80 -8.62 -3.29
CA ALA A 185 -17.23 -9.21 -4.50
C ALA A 185 -18.10 -10.35 -5.10
N GLU A 186 -18.72 -11.15 -4.23
CA GLU A 186 -19.55 -12.31 -4.61
C GLU A 186 -21.02 -11.98 -4.87
N PHE A 187 -21.46 -10.75 -4.58
CA PHE A 187 -22.88 -10.39 -4.59
C PHE A 187 -23.23 -9.56 -5.83
N ALA A 188 -24.32 -9.93 -6.51
CA ALA A 188 -24.81 -9.16 -7.67
C ALA A 188 -25.31 -7.76 -7.25
N ALA A 189 -26.02 -7.67 -6.12
CA ALA A 189 -26.41 -6.42 -5.50
C ALA A 189 -25.30 -5.98 -4.53
N ARG A 190 -24.33 -5.23 -5.06
CA ARG A 190 -23.15 -4.78 -4.31
C ARG A 190 -23.03 -3.26 -4.30
N ALA A 191 -22.49 -2.73 -3.20
CA ALA A 191 -22.24 -1.29 -3.04
C ALA A 191 -20.89 -0.85 -3.64
N ASP A 192 -19.93 -1.79 -3.69
CA ASP A 192 -18.60 -1.61 -4.28
C ASP A 192 -18.23 -2.91 -5.03
N GLU A 193 -17.26 -2.85 -5.94
CA GLU A 193 -16.77 -4.03 -6.64
C GLU A 193 -15.84 -4.88 -5.77
N ARG A 194 -15.35 -4.32 -4.66
CA ARG A 194 -14.33 -4.93 -3.81
C ARG A 194 -14.77 -5.12 -2.36
N ASP A 195 -14.31 -6.21 -1.78
CA ASP A 195 -14.43 -6.48 -0.35
C ASP A 195 -13.42 -5.65 0.46
N PRO A 196 -13.84 -5.06 1.59
CA PRO A 196 -12.93 -4.34 2.45
C PRO A 196 -12.02 -5.31 3.22
N ALA A 197 -10.71 -5.03 3.20
CA ALA A 197 -9.74 -5.69 4.06
C ALA A 197 -9.61 -4.94 5.40
N VAL A 198 -9.61 -5.69 6.51
CA VAL A 198 -9.58 -5.12 7.87
C VAL A 198 -8.43 -5.73 8.66
N VAL A 199 -7.62 -4.88 9.29
CA VAL A 199 -6.63 -5.32 10.29
C VAL A 199 -6.93 -4.71 11.65
N ARG A 200 -6.89 -5.54 12.69
CA ARG A 200 -6.89 -5.10 14.10
C ARG A 200 -5.56 -5.46 14.73
N ILE A 201 -4.78 -4.44 15.10
CA ILE A 201 -3.45 -4.60 15.69
C ILE A 201 -3.52 -4.24 17.18
N ASP A 202 -3.02 -5.13 18.05
CA ASP A 202 -2.85 -4.80 19.45
C ASP A 202 -1.66 -3.85 19.62
N MET A 203 -1.97 -2.65 20.08
CA MET A 203 -0.99 -1.58 20.29
C MET A 203 -0.61 -1.40 21.77
N THR A 204 -1.08 -2.27 22.67
CA THR A 204 -0.69 -2.28 24.08
C THR A 204 0.71 -2.87 24.31
N GLY A 205 1.30 -2.56 25.47
CA GLY A 205 2.64 -3.03 25.85
C GLY A 205 3.81 -2.27 25.19
N ARG A 206 4.96 -2.30 25.86
CA ARG A 206 6.27 -1.88 25.33
C ARG A 206 6.95 -3.06 24.67
#